data_AF-A0A839STW8-F1
#
_entry.id   AF-A0A839STW8-F1
#
_cell.length_a   1.000
_cell.length_b   1.000
_cell.length_c   1.000
_cell.angle_alpha   90.00
_cell.angle_beta   90.00
_cell.angle_gamma   90.00
#
_symmetry.space_group_name_H-M   'P 1'
#
loop_
_entity.id
_entity.type
_entity.pdbx_description
1 polymer ?
#
loop_
_entity_poly.entity_id
_entity_poly.type
_entity_poly.pdbx_seq_one_letter_code
_entity_poly.pdbx_strand_id
1 'polypeptide(L)'
;MADQASNSLDLFGGEAPDANAPAPADTWVLDLGDLIADAQGEIVVAETAGAHLTITASASISATGLAEAHTTSAGFDVDGYNFVRFDNGITLYYEDGMDLSLLAQHGTTG
;
A
#
# COMPACT_ATOMS: atom_id res chain seq x y z
N MET A 1 52.81 -14.20 -26.36
CA MET A 1 52.14 -12.97 -25.92
C MET A 1 50.65 -13.27 -25.97
N ALA A 2 50.00 -13.15 -24.81
CA ALA A 2 48.64 -13.56 -24.54
C ALA A 2 47.61 -12.71 -25.30
N ASP A 3 46.45 -13.28 -25.63
CA ASP A 3 45.17 -12.78 -25.11
C ASP A 3 44.06 -13.82 -25.32
N GLN A 4 43.54 -14.35 -24.21
CA GLN A 4 42.35 -15.20 -24.15
C GLN A 4 41.13 -14.29 -24.16
N ALA A 5 40.49 -14.11 -25.30
CA ALA A 5 39.21 -13.42 -25.40
C ALA A 5 38.10 -14.43 -25.72
N SER A 6 37.40 -14.90 -24.68
CA SER A 6 35.95 -15.12 -24.68
C SER A 6 35.54 -15.46 -23.25
N ASN A 7 35.27 -14.39 -22.50
CA ASN A 7 34.75 -14.40 -21.15
C ASN A 7 33.34 -15.02 -21.16
N SER A 8 33.17 -16.06 -20.34
CA SER A 8 31.90 -16.55 -19.83
C SER A 8 30.96 -15.40 -19.46
N LEU A 9 29.71 -15.41 -19.93
CA LEU A 9 28.64 -14.59 -19.33
C LEU A 9 27.27 -15.26 -19.51
N ASP A 10 26.91 -15.97 -18.46
CA ASP A 10 25.60 -16.03 -17.78
C ASP A 10 24.32 -15.87 -18.63
N LEU A 11 23.50 -16.92 -18.73
CA LEU A 11 22.48 -17.26 -17.71
C LEU A 11 21.43 -16.16 -17.48
N PHE A 12 20.91 -15.54 -18.54
CA PHE A 12 19.61 -14.84 -18.43
C PHE A 12 18.47 -15.86 -18.54
N GLY A 13 18.39 -16.78 -17.57
CA GLY A 13 17.15 -17.42 -17.21
C GLY A 13 16.28 -16.37 -16.54
N GLY A 14 15.16 -16.03 -17.16
CA GLY A 14 14.21 -15.06 -16.61
C GLY A 14 13.76 -15.49 -15.22
N GLU A 15 14.17 -14.73 -14.21
CA GLU A 15 13.52 -14.70 -12.92
C GLU A 15 12.15 -14.05 -13.15
N ALA A 16 11.13 -14.87 -13.43
CA ALA A 16 9.78 -14.47 -13.07
C ALA A 16 9.85 -14.09 -11.58
N PRO A 17 9.27 -12.95 -11.16
CA PRO A 17 9.23 -12.62 -9.74
C PRO A 17 8.63 -13.83 -9.03
N ASP A 18 9.45 -14.44 -8.17
CA ASP A 18 9.12 -15.65 -7.46
C ASP A 18 7.81 -15.38 -6.71
N ALA A 19 6.70 -15.95 -7.18
CA ALA A 19 5.38 -15.83 -6.55
C ALA A 19 5.33 -16.51 -5.16
N ASN A 20 6.49 -16.93 -4.66
CA ASN A 20 6.74 -17.58 -3.39
C ASN A 20 7.89 -16.87 -2.63
N ALA A 21 8.12 -15.58 -2.91
CA ALA A 21 8.86 -14.71 -1.99
C ALA A 21 8.21 -14.81 -0.61
N PRO A 22 8.97 -15.11 0.47
CA PRO A 22 8.39 -15.13 1.81
C PRO A 22 7.79 -13.75 2.08
N ALA A 23 6.49 -13.72 2.41
CA ALA A 23 5.85 -12.49 2.85
C ALA A 23 6.74 -11.84 3.92
N PRO A 24 6.97 -10.51 3.86
CA PRO A 24 7.75 -9.84 4.88
C PRO A 24 7.14 -10.19 6.25
N ALA A 25 8.02 -10.40 7.23
CA ALA A 25 7.79 -11.20 8.44
C ALA A 25 6.63 -10.74 9.35
N ASP A 26 5.93 -9.68 9.01
CA ASP A 26 4.62 -9.32 9.54
C ASP A 26 3.88 -8.55 8.42
N THR A 27 3.03 -9.22 7.65
CA THR A 27 2.16 -8.59 6.64
C THR A 27 0.73 -8.63 7.16
N TRP A 28 0.14 -7.46 7.33
CA TRP A 28 -1.22 -7.31 7.83
C TRP A 28 -2.12 -7.06 6.64
N VAL A 29 -3.15 -7.88 6.48
CA VAL A 29 -4.15 -7.68 5.43
C VAL A 29 -5.46 -7.31 6.12
N LEU A 30 -5.91 -6.09 5.92
CA LEU A 30 -7.16 -5.57 6.48
C LEU A 30 -8.12 -5.20 5.35
N ASP A 31 -9.40 -5.50 5.54
CA ASP A 31 -10.43 -5.02 4.63
C ASP A 31 -10.82 -3.58 4.98
N LEU A 32 -10.98 -2.74 3.96
CA LEU A 32 -11.40 -1.34 4.15
C LEU A 32 -12.72 -1.24 4.93
N GLY A 33 -13.62 -2.22 4.81
CA GLY A 33 -14.87 -2.27 5.53
C GLY A 33 -14.77 -2.73 6.99
N ASP A 34 -13.64 -3.32 7.39
CA ASP A 34 -13.35 -3.68 8.79
C ASP A 34 -12.75 -2.51 9.57
N LEU A 35 -12.20 -1.52 8.85
CA LEU A 35 -11.66 -0.31 9.45
C LEU A 35 -12.76 0.60 9.95
N ILE A 36 -12.57 1.13 11.16
CA ILE A 36 -13.51 2.06 11.79
C ILE A 36 -13.20 3.47 11.29
N ALA A 37 -14.07 3.98 10.42
CA ALA A 37 -14.04 5.36 9.99
C ALA A 37 -14.65 6.30 11.05
N ASP A 38 -14.14 7.52 11.09
CA ASP A 38 -14.68 8.60 11.90
C ASP A 38 -16.02 9.14 11.35
N ALA A 39 -16.66 10.08 12.05
CA ALA A 39 -17.92 10.73 11.68
C ALA A 39 -17.97 11.31 10.25
N GLN A 40 -16.83 11.65 9.64
CA GLN A 40 -16.72 12.13 8.26
C GLN A 40 -16.33 11.04 7.23
N GLY A 41 -16.21 9.77 7.65
CA GLY A 41 -15.76 8.69 6.77
C GLY A 41 -14.23 8.63 6.61
N GLU A 42 -13.49 9.22 7.54
CA GLU A 42 -12.03 9.30 7.51
C GLU A 42 -11.42 8.19 8.37
N ILE A 43 -10.39 7.53 7.86
CA ILE A 43 -9.64 6.47 8.56
C ILE A 43 -8.19 6.93 8.65
N VAL A 44 -7.63 6.96 9.85
CA VAL A 44 -6.21 7.29 10.06
C VAL A 44 -5.47 6.03 10.46
N VAL A 45 -4.46 5.66 9.67
CA VAL A 45 -3.53 4.59 9.99
C VAL A 45 -2.33 5.22 10.71
N ALA A 46 -2.38 5.20 12.03
CA ALA A 46 -1.26 5.59 12.88
C ALA A 46 -0.59 4.32 13.40
N GLU A 47 0.64 4.07 12.94
CA GLU A 47 1.48 2.93 13.29
C GLU A 47 1.10 1.57 12.67
N THR A 48 1.93 1.16 11.72
CA THR A 48 2.18 -0.26 11.46
C THR A 48 3.52 -0.58 12.12
N ALA A 49 3.59 -1.55 13.03
CA ALA A 49 4.76 -1.80 13.88
C ALA A 49 5.95 -2.41 13.10
N GLY A 50 6.46 -1.69 12.08
CA GLY A 50 7.40 -2.20 11.09
C GLY A 50 6.81 -3.24 10.13
N ALA A 51 5.49 -3.42 10.15
CA ALA A 51 4.76 -4.40 9.36
C ALA A 51 4.29 -3.81 8.01
N HIS A 52 4.21 -4.64 6.98
CA HIS A 52 3.61 -4.23 5.70
C HIS A 52 2.09 -4.23 5.85
N LEU A 53 1.42 -3.10 5.59
CA LEU A 53 -0.04 -3.04 5.65
C LEU A 53 -0.64 -3.13 4.25
N THR A 54 -1.39 -4.18 4.01
CA THR A 54 -2.21 -4.34 2.81
C THR A 54 -3.66 -4.02 3.14
N ILE A 55 -4.23 -3.04 2.43
CA ILE A 55 -5.66 -2.75 2.50
C ILE A 55 -6.36 -3.35 1.29
N THR A 56 -7.29 -4.26 1.53
CA THR A 56 -8.21 -4.77 0.50
C THR A 56 -9.44 -3.87 0.46
N ALA A 57 -9.67 -3.22 -0.68
CA ALA A 57 -10.81 -2.33 -0.86
C ALA A 57 -11.67 -2.81 -2.03
N SER A 58 -12.96 -3.03 -1.79
CA SER A 58 -13.93 -3.30 -2.87
C SER A 58 -14.32 -2.04 -3.65
N ALA A 59 -14.01 -0.87 -3.08
CA ALA A 59 -14.20 0.42 -3.71
C ALA A 59 -12.96 0.82 -4.53
N SER A 60 -13.21 1.46 -5.67
CA SER A 60 -12.16 2.05 -6.49
C SER A 60 -11.57 3.30 -5.85
N ILE A 61 -10.29 3.54 -6.08
CA ILE A 61 -9.61 4.78 -5.71
C ILE A 61 -10.14 5.90 -6.62
N SER A 62 -10.69 6.94 -6.00
CA SER A 62 -11.21 8.13 -6.66
C SER A 62 -10.15 9.24 -6.72
N ALA A 63 -9.38 9.41 -5.65
CA ALA A 63 -8.29 10.39 -5.60
C ALA A 63 -7.17 9.93 -4.65
N THR A 64 -5.95 10.40 -4.89
CA THR A 64 -4.82 10.27 -3.97
C THR A 64 -4.06 11.57 -3.90
N GLY A 65 -3.33 11.80 -2.81
CA GLY A 65 -2.50 12.98 -2.66
C GLY A 65 -1.88 13.09 -1.28
N LEU A 66 -1.37 14.28 -0.98
CA LEU A 66 -0.89 14.65 0.35
C LEU A 66 -1.96 15.48 1.05
N ALA A 67 -2.23 15.15 2.30
CA ALA A 67 -3.12 15.90 3.16
C ALA A 67 -2.43 17.22 3.55
N GLU A 68 -3.15 18.31 3.33
CA GLU A 68 -2.78 19.62 3.90
C GLU A 68 -3.10 19.63 5.41
N ALA A 69 -2.82 20.75 6.08
CA ALA A 69 -3.13 20.95 7.49
C ALA A 69 -4.61 20.67 7.78
N HIS A 70 -4.87 19.48 8.32
CA HIS A 70 -6.21 18.95 8.55
C HIS A 70 -6.23 18.11 9.82
N THR A 71 -7.26 18.33 10.64
CA THR A 71 -7.55 17.51 11.80
C THR A 71 -8.85 16.78 11.55
N THR A 72 -8.79 15.46 11.51
CA THR A 72 -9.98 14.59 11.38
C THR A 72 -10.94 14.84 12.53
N SER A 73 -12.22 14.51 12.38
CA SER A 73 -13.18 14.68 13.49
C SER A 73 -12.95 13.71 14.67
N ALA A 74 -12.13 12.68 14.47
CA ALA A 74 -11.60 11.84 15.55
C ALA A 74 -10.50 12.54 16.37
N GLY A 75 -10.04 13.71 15.94
CA GLY A 75 -9.03 14.52 16.61
C GLY A 75 -7.59 14.20 16.21
N PHE A 76 -7.38 13.41 15.16
CA PHE A 76 -6.03 13.12 14.64
C PHE A 76 -5.60 14.20 13.66
N ASP A 77 -4.41 14.74 13.89
CA ASP A 77 -3.70 15.62 12.96
C ASP A 77 -3.08 14.78 11.84
N VAL A 78 -3.42 15.10 10.60
CA VAL A 78 -2.95 14.37 9.41
C VAL A 78 -2.18 15.30 8.47
N ASP A 79 -1.65 16.42 8.99
CA ASP A 79 -0.81 17.34 8.21
C ASP A 79 0.42 16.60 7.65
N GLY A 80 0.56 16.60 6.33
CA GLY A 80 1.66 15.92 5.66
C GLY A 80 1.50 14.40 5.52
N TYR A 81 0.34 13.83 5.88
CA TYR A 81 0.04 12.42 5.62
C TYR A 81 -0.33 12.22 4.15
N ASN A 82 -0.09 11.04 3.61
CA ASN A 82 -0.67 10.66 2.33
C ASN A 82 -2.13 10.27 2.53
N PHE A 83 -2.99 10.59 1.56
CA PHE A 83 -4.39 10.19 1.57
C PHE A 83 -4.79 9.44 0.30
N VAL A 84 -5.70 8.50 0.48
CA VAL A 84 -6.40 7.77 -0.59
C VAL A 84 -7.89 7.90 -0.35
N ARG A 85 -8.58 8.55 -1.28
CA ARG A 85 -10.03 8.67 -1.27
C ARG A 85 -10.65 7.62 -2.18
N PHE A 86 -11.59 6.88 -1.64
CA PHE A 86 -12.34 5.86 -2.34
C PHE A 86 -13.70 6.41 -2.81
N ASP A 87 -14.25 5.82 -3.87
CA ASP A 87 -15.54 6.23 -4.45
C ASP A 87 -16.74 5.99 -3.51
N ASN A 88 -16.59 5.09 -2.53
CA ASN A 88 -17.59 4.85 -1.49
C ASN A 88 -17.66 5.97 -0.43
N GLY A 89 -16.87 7.03 -0.56
CA GLY A 89 -16.83 8.18 0.35
C GLY A 89 -15.81 8.06 1.48
N ILE A 90 -15.10 6.93 1.59
CA ILE A 90 -14.07 6.74 2.61
C ILE A 90 -12.77 7.44 2.19
N THR A 91 -12.08 8.06 3.15
CA THR A 91 -10.73 8.61 2.95
C THR A 91 -9.77 7.98 3.95
N LEU A 92 -8.74 7.31 3.46
CA LEU A 92 -7.71 6.68 4.27
C LEU A 92 -6.46 7.57 4.29
N TYR A 93 -6.00 7.92 5.48
CA TYR A 93 -4.79 8.69 5.74
C TYR A 93 -3.71 7.79 6.32
N TYR A 94 -2.47 7.94 5.83
CA TYR A 94 -1.32 7.16 6.27
C TYR A 94 -0.04 8.01 6.21
N GLU A 95 0.92 7.73 7.09
CA GLU A 95 2.16 8.48 7.16
C GLU A 95 3.02 8.34 5.90
N ASP A 96 3.78 9.40 5.57
CA ASP A 96 4.81 9.33 4.54
C ASP A 96 5.94 8.37 4.96
N GLY A 97 6.28 7.44 4.06
CA GLY A 97 7.24 6.36 4.34
C GLY A 97 6.63 5.09 4.96
N MET A 98 5.31 5.04 5.19
CA MET A 98 4.62 3.80 5.52
C MET A 98 4.57 2.87 4.29
N ASP A 99 4.90 1.59 4.51
CA ASP A 99 4.81 0.55 3.49
C ASP A 99 3.36 0.03 3.40
N LEU A 100 2.56 0.72 2.58
CA LEU A 100 1.14 0.45 2.40
C LEU A 100 0.85 -0.01 0.96
N SER A 101 0.26 -1.20 0.83
CA SER A 101 -0.25 -1.73 -0.44
C SER A 101 -1.77 -1.64 -0.49
N LEU A 102 -2.29 -1.10 -1.60
CA LEU A 102 -3.72 -1.08 -1.88
C LEU A 102 -4.05 -2.18 -2.88
N LEU A 103 -4.75 -3.21 -2.42
CA LEU A 103 -5.34 -4.22 -3.28
C LEU A 103 -6.79 -3.82 -3.57
N ALA A 104 -6.99 -3.15 -4.70
CA ALA A 104 -8.33 -2.99 -5.24
C ALA A 104 -8.86 -4.40 -5.57
N GLN A 105 -9.95 -4.79 -4.92
CA GLN A 105 -10.68 -6.01 -5.25
C GLN A 105 -11.31 -5.77 -6.61
N HIS A 106 -10.56 -6.03 -7.68
CA HIS A 106 -11.11 -6.00 -9.01
C HIS A 106 -12.16 -7.10 -9.04
N GLY A 107 -13.44 -6.71 -9.06
CA GLY A 107 -14.54 -7.66 -9.17
C GLY A 107 -14.30 -8.53 -10.39
N THR A 108 -13.79 -9.73 -10.18
CA THR A 108 -13.73 -10.78 -11.19
C THR A 108 -15.17 -11.14 -11.49
N THR A 109 -15.74 -10.44 -12.47
CA THR A 109 -16.91 -10.93 -13.18
C THR A 109 -16.45 -12.18 -13.94
N GLY A 110 -16.80 -13.36 -13.46
CA GLY A 110 -16.48 -14.65 -14.08
C GLY A 110 -17.11 -15.81 -13.36
#